data_AF-A0AAP2Z871-F1
#
_entry.id   AF-A0AAP2Z871-F1
#
_cell.length_a   1.000
_cell.length_b   1.000
_cell.length_c   1.000
_cell.angle_alpha   90.00
_cell.angle_beta   90.00
_cell.angle_gamma   90.00
#
_symmetry.space_group_name_H-M   'P 1'
#
loop_
_entity.id
_entity.type
_entity.pdbx_description
1 polymer ?
#
loop_
_entity_poly.entity_id
_entity_poly.type
_entity_poly.pdbx_seq_one_letter_code
_entity_poly.pdbx_strand_id
1 'polypeptide(L)'
;MYDLVSIASTPDLLRLVVVPVFAWAAIRDIKTRRISSDLWIPLTALATLLFFWDGWVAYRAGGFAWSHDFVIPAAMSLGLVVPIAYLFWWFGGFGGADAKALLVLALLFPTYPVYIIGSTAFPIIEPPIASAFSLTILTNAVLVGALIPVALAVRNAIAGRFGRVMFIGWLTEWTAIPTTHGRLLEMPDGGTRHGLDLDALRMYLRWRGCSLESLRADPGRYRDPDSLPAEPNPPTDGAVNATAADGGSRTPVETHSSEPLEGDDLASSAETGPQSYDDPWGAAAFLEDIEGTAYGTDPETLRDGLEVLVERDVVWVSPGTPFLVPVFLGLVCALVYGDLLLSVLL
;
A
#
# COMPACT_ATOMS: atom_id res chain seq x y z
N MET A 1 -52.94 2.32 0.51
CA MET A 1 -51.64 2.14 1.19
C MET A 1 -50.81 1.29 0.24
N TYR A 2 -50.12 1.94 -0.69
CA TYR A 2 -49.34 1.27 -1.72
C TYR A 2 -48.00 0.85 -1.12
N ASP A 3 -47.66 -0.41 -1.29
CA ASP A 3 -46.42 -1.02 -0.80
C ASP A 3 -45.20 -0.20 -1.26
N LEU A 4 -44.51 0.37 -0.28
CA LEU A 4 -43.44 1.35 -0.46
C LEU A 4 -42.06 0.72 -0.70
N VAL A 5 -42.00 -0.55 -1.14
CA VAL A 5 -40.71 -1.22 -1.26
C VAL A 5 -40.70 -2.23 -2.41
N SER A 6 -40.49 -1.73 -3.62
CA SER A 6 -39.81 -2.52 -4.66
C SER A 6 -38.32 -2.47 -4.36
N ILE A 7 -37.92 -3.30 -3.41
CA ILE A 7 -36.56 -3.40 -2.88
C ILE A 7 -35.67 -3.95 -4.00
N ALA A 8 -34.41 -3.49 -4.07
CA ALA A 8 -33.37 -4.10 -4.89
C ALA A 8 -33.40 -5.64 -4.82
N SER A 9 -32.87 -6.31 -5.84
CA SER A 9 -32.83 -7.78 -5.84
C SER A 9 -32.12 -8.30 -4.57
N THR A 10 -32.50 -9.48 -4.06
CA THR A 10 -31.85 -10.07 -2.88
C THR A 10 -30.32 -10.14 -3.03
N PRO A 11 -29.77 -10.56 -4.19
CA PRO A 11 -28.34 -10.46 -4.45
C PRO A 11 -27.78 -9.04 -4.28
N ASP A 12 -28.45 -8.02 -4.82
CA ASP A 12 -27.98 -6.64 -4.74
C ASP A 12 -27.95 -6.09 -3.31
N LEU A 13 -28.92 -6.44 -2.47
CA LEU A 13 -28.90 -6.09 -1.06
C LEU A 13 -27.73 -6.73 -0.32
N LEU A 14 -27.45 -8.00 -0.60
CA LEU A 14 -26.33 -8.72 0.00
C LEU A 14 -24.98 -8.12 -0.41
N ARG A 15 -24.88 -7.60 -1.65
CA ARG A 15 -23.68 -6.89 -2.12
C ARG A 15 -23.35 -5.67 -1.28
N LEU A 16 -24.33 -4.97 -0.71
CA LEU A 16 -24.09 -3.75 0.07
C LEU A 16 -23.22 -3.97 1.32
N VAL A 17 -23.07 -5.22 1.79
CA VAL A 17 -22.10 -5.59 2.85
C VAL A 17 -20.67 -5.19 2.46
N VAL A 18 -20.35 -5.12 1.17
CA VAL A 18 -19.04 -4.70 0.67
C VAL A 18 -18.70 -3.26 1.04
N VAL A 19 -19.70 -2.37 1.17
CA VAL A 19 -19.48 -0.95 1.43
C VAL A 19 -18.82 -0.71 2.80
N PRO A 20 -19.37 -1.17 3.94
CA PRO A 20 -18.70 -1.01 5.23
C PRO A 20 -17.38 -1.79 5.31
N VAL A 21 -17.25 -2.92 4.62
CA VAL A 21 -16.00 -3.70 4.59
C VAL A 21 -14.89 -2.92 3.87
N PHE A 22 -15.16 -2.37 2.69
CA PHE A 22 -14.19 -1.54 1.96
C PHE A 22 -13.93 -0.21 2.66
N ALA A 23 -14.92 0.38 3.35
CA ALA A 23 -14.69 1.56 4.20
C ALA A 23 -13.69 1.24 5.32
N TRP A 24 -13.88 0.13 6.02
CA TRP A 24 -12.94 -0.33 7.06
C TRP A 24 -11.56 -0.62 6.47
N ALA A 25 -11.50 -1.29 5.32
CA ALA A 25 -10.26 -1.62 4.64
C ALA A 25 -9.51 -0.34 4.22
N ALA A 26 -10.20 0.66 3.67
CA ALA A 26 -9.63 1.96 3.33
C ALA A 26 -9.09 2.72 4.56
N ILE A 27 -9.81 2.69 5.69
CA ILE A 27 -9.33 3.29 6.94
C ILE A 27 -8.07 2.57 7.45
N ARG A 28 -8.05 1.23 7.37
CA ARG A 28 -6.90 0.41 7.77
C ARG A 28 -5.69 0.66 6.86
N ASP A 29 -5.92 0.80 5.56
CA ASP A 29 -4.90 1.12 4.57
C ASP A 29 -4.23 2.47 4.91
N ILE A 30 -5.01 3.50 5.26
CA ILE A 30 -4.46 4.79 5.71
C ILE A 30 -3.65 4.65 7.01
N LYS A 31 -4.20 3.97 8.01
CA LYS A 31 -3.64 3.98 9.37
C LYS A 31 -2.42 3.08 9.55
N THR A 32 -2.44 1.90 8.93
CA THR A 32 -1.43 0.86 9.19
C THR A 32 -0.84 0.24 7.94
N ARG A 33 -1.29 0.64 6.74
CA ARG A 33 -0.75 0.14 5.45
C ARG A 33 -0.75 -1.38 5.29
N ARG A 34 -1.55 -2.08 6.10
CA ARG A 34 -1.52 -3.54 6.25
C ARG A 34 -2.92 -4.08 6.46
N ILE A 35 -3.33 -4.97 5.57
CA ILE A 35 -4.64 -5.63 5.57
C ILE A 35 -4.42 -7.12 5.51
N SER A 36 -5.00 -7.85 6.47
CA SER A 36 -4.91 -9.31 6.49
C SER A 36 -5.55 -9.91 5.23
N SER A 37 -4.90 -10.95 4.69
CA SER A 37 -5.47 -11.72 3.59
C SER A 37 -6.80 -12.41 3.97
N ASP A 38 -7.03 -12.63 5.27
CA ASP A 38 -8.23 -13.32 5.76
C ASP A 38 -9.51 -12.52 5.53
N LEU A 39 -9.41 -11.19 5.41
CA LEU A 39 -10.55 -10.32 5.11
C LEU A 39 -11.23 -10.72 3.79
N TRP A 40 -10.43 -11.11 2.80
CA TRP A 40 -10.90 -11.36 1.45
C TRP A 40 -11.58 -12.72 1.29
N ILE A 41 -11.28 -13.68 2.17
CA ILE A 41 -11.80 -15.06 2.09
C ILE A 41 -13.34 -15.09 2.18
N PRO A 42 -13.99 -14.57 3.25
CA PRO A 42 -15.45 -14.59 3.35
C PRO A 42 -16.11 -13.75 2.25
N LEU A 43 -15.47 -12.65 1.85
CA LEU A 43 -15.99 -11.75 0.82
C LEU A 43 -15.93 -12.40 -0.58
N THR A 44 -14.88 -13.17 -0.87
CA THR A 44 -14.76 -13.97 -2.10
C THR A 44 -15.79 -15.08 -2.12
N ALA A 45 -16.03 -15.74 -0.98
CA ALA A 45 -17.07 -16.78 -0.88
C ALA A 45 -18.46 -16.20 -1.16
N LEU A 46 -18.79 -15.05 -0.56
CA LEU A 46 -20.03 -14.33 -0.84
C LEU A 46 -20.12 -13.91 -2.31
N ALA A 47 -19.08 -13.30 -2.86
CA ALA A 47 -19.04 -12.85 -4.24
C ALA A 47 -19.27 -14.01 -5.23
N THR A 48 -18.62 -15.14 -5.00
CA THR A 48 -18.78 -16.35 -5.80
C THR A 48 -20.22 -16.88 -5.75
N LEU A 49 -20.81 -16.94 -4.55
CA LEU A 49 -22.19 -17.38 -4.39
C LEU A 49 -23.19 -16.47 -5.13
N LEU A 50 -23.03 -15.15 -5.00
CA LEU A 50 -23.89 -14.18 -5.66
C LEU A 50 -23.70 -14.17 -7.18
N PHE A 51 -22.46 -14.33 -7.66
CA PHE A 51 -22.16 -14.46 -9.08
C PHE A 51 -22.90 -15.63 -9.72
N PHE A 52 -22.85 -16.82 -9.10
CA PHE A 52 -23.56 -17.99 -9.61
C PHE A 52 -25.08 -17.88 -9.44
N TRP A 53 -25.56 -17.19 -8.40
CA TRP A 53 -26.98 -16.90 -8.25
C TRP A 53 -27.49 -16.09 -9.44
N ASP A 54 -26.85 -14.96 -9.76
CA ASP A 54 -27.28 -14.11 -10.87
C ASP A 54 -27.18 -14.83 -12.22
N GLY A 55 -26.10 -15.60 -12.40
CA GLY A 55 -25.95 -16.44 -13.59
C GLY A 55 -27.07 -17.48 -13.72
N TRP A 56 -27.48 -18.10 -12.61
CA TRP A 56 -28.59 -19.05 -12.62
C TRP A 56 -29.92 -18.36 -12.97
N VAL A 57 -30.20 -17.19 -12.40
CA VAL A 57 -31.41 -16.41 -12.69
C VAL A 57 -31.45 -16.01 -14.17
N ALA A 58 -30.35 -15.47 -14.70
CA ALA A 58 -30.24 -15.07 -16.10
C ALA A 58 -30.35 -16.26 -17.05
N TYR A 59 -29.72 -17.39 -16.71
CA TYR A 59 -29.80 -18.63 -17.48
C TYR A 59 -31.24 -19.15 -17.57
N ARG A 60 -31.98 -19.12 -16.45
CA ARG A 60 -33.38 -19.54 -16.39
C ARG A 60 -34.31 -18.61 -17.16
N ALA A 61 -34.01 -17.31 -17.23
CA ALA A 61 -34.73 -16.36 -18.05
C ALA A 61 -34.46 -16.56 -19.55
N GLY A 62 -33.25 -16.99 -19.91
CA GLY A 62 -32.85 -17.35 -21.27
C GLY A 62 -32.71 -16.15 -22.22
N GLY A 63 -32.35 -16.45 -23.47
CA GLY A 63 -32.28 -15.46 -24.55
C GLY A 63 -31.34 -14.28 -24.27
N PHE A 64 -31.89 -13.07 -24.32
CA PHE A 64 -31.16 -11.82 -24.12
C PHE A 64 -30.63 -11.68 -22.68
N ALA A 65 -31.41 -12.09 -21.67
CA ALA A 65 -31.02 -11.98 -20.27
C ALA A 65 -29.75 -12.81 -19.95
N TRP A 66 -29.66 -14.03 -20.48
CA TRP A 66 -28.47 -14.84 -20.31
C TRP A 66 -27.26 -14.24 -21.03
N SER A 67 -27.42 -13.89 -22.31
CA SER A 67 -26.30 -13.48 -23.17
C SER A 67 -25.81 -12.05 -22.88
N HIS A 68 -26.70 -11.07 -22.87
CA HIS A 68 -26.37 -9.65 -22.84
C HIS A 68 -26.43 -9.05 -21.44
N ASP A 69 -27.37 -9.48 -20.59
CA ASP A 69 -27.51 -8.91 -19.25
C ASP A 69 -26.52 -9.55 -18.25
N PHE A 70 -26.10 -10.80 -18.49
CA PHE A 70 -25.17 -11.51 -17.60
C PHE A 70 -23.84 -11.90 -18.27
N VAL A 71 -23.84 -12.75 -19.30
CA VAL A 71 -22.59 -13.35 -19.82
C VAL A 71 -21.62 -12.30 -20.36
N ILE A 72 -22.08 -11.34 -21.17
CA ILE A 72 -21.22 -10.29 -21.72
C ILE A 72 -20.62 -9.41 -20.60
N PRO A 73 -21.41 -8.80 -19.69
CA PRO A 73 -20.86 -8.04 -18.57
C PRO A 73 -19.95 -8.86 -17.65
N ALA A 74 -20.33 -10.10 -17.32
CA ALA A 74 -19.51 -10.99 -16.49
C ALA A 74 -18.16 -11.30 -17.17
N ALA A 75 -18.17 -11.56 -18.48
CA ALA A 75 -16.96 -11.79 -19.25
C ALA A 75 -16.07 -10.53 -19.32
N MET A 76 -16.66 -9.34 -19.46
CA MET A 76 -15.91 -8.08 -19.39
C MET A 76 -15.34 -7.84 -18.00
N SER A 77 -16.13 -8.06 -16.95
CA SER A 77 -15.73 -7.91 -15.54
C SER A 77 -14.53 -8.78 -15.24
N LEU A 78 -14.67 -10.10 -15.40
CA LEU A 78 -13.62 -11.05 -15.06
C LEU A 78 -12.46 -10.99 -16.05
N GLY A 79 -12.76 -10.88 -17.35
CA GLY A 79 -11.77 -10.91 -18.43
C GLY A 79 -10.92 -9.65 -18.55
N LEU A 80 -11.35 -8.52 -17.97
CA LEU A 80 -10.54 -7.29 -17.94
C LEU A 80 -10.01 -7.00 -16.53
N VAL A 81 -10.88 -6.98 -15.51
CA VAL A 81 -10.47 -6.54 -14.16
C VAL A 81 -9.46 -7.52 -13.56
N VAL A 82 -9.66 -8.83 -13.69
CA VAL A 82 -8.77 -9.83 -13.07
C VAL A 82 -7.39 -9.86 -13.74
N PRO A 83 -7.25 -9.89 -15.08
CA PRO A 83 -5.94 -9.78 -15.72
C PRO A 83 -5.23 -8.47 -15.41
N ILE A 84 -5.94 -7.33 -15.41
CA ILE A 84 -5.35 -6.04 -15.03
C ILE A 84 -4.84 -6.12 -13.58
N ALA A 85 -5.64 -6.65 -12.66
CA ALA A 85 -5.26 -6.78 -11.27
C ALA A 85 -3.98 -7.62 -11.10
N TYR A 86 -3.92 -8.76 -11.80
CA TYR A 86 -2.75 -9.64 -11.76
C TYR A 86 -1.52 -9.03 -12.44
N LEU A 87 -1.71 -8.31 -13.55
CA LEU A 87 -0.62 -7.63 -14.28
C LEU A 87 0.07 -6.59 -13.40
N PHE A 88 -0.70 -5.71 -12.76
CA PHE A 88 -0.15 -4.71 -11.85
C PHE A 88 0.51 -5.34 -10.63
N TRP A 89 -0.05 -6.42 -10.07
CA TRP A 89 0.60 -7.17 -9.00
C TRP A 89 1.94 -7.79 -9.46
N TRP A 90 1.97 -8.40 -10.64
CA TRP A 90 3.17 -9.02 -11.22
C TRP A 90 4.30 -8.01 -11.47
N PHE A 91 3.96 -6.80 -11.91
CA PHE A 91 4.92 -5.70 -12.08
C PHE A 91 5.24 -4.94 -10.78
N GLY A 92 4.73 -5.39 -9.63
CA GLY A 92 4.99 -4.76 -8.33
C GLY A 92 4.30 -3.40 -8.14
N GLY A 93 3.25 -3.12 -8.90
CA GLY A 93 2.48 -1.87 -8.82
C GLY A 93 1.61 -1.76 -7.55
N PHE A 94 1.20 -2.88 -6.96
CA PHE A 94 0.50 -2.94 -5.67
C PHE A 94 0.60 -4.33 -5.03
N GLY A 95 0.11 -4.48 -3.79
CA GLY A 95 0.23 -5.70 -3.00
C GLY A 95 -0.78 -6.80 -3.37
N GLY A 96 -0.54 -8.02 -2.88
CA GLY A 96 -1.45 -9.14 -3.13
C GLY A 96 -2.86 -8.96 -2.54
N ALA A 97 -3.00 -8.18 -1.45
CA ALA A 97 -4.30 -7.82 -0.88
C ALA A 97 -5.12 -6.95 -1.84
N ASP A 98 -4.47 -6.03 -2.55
CA ASP A 98 -5.09 -5.12 -3.51
C ASP A 98 -5.60 -5.88 -4.74
N ALA A 99 -4.81 -6.84 -5.24
CA ALA A 99 -5.22 -7.75 -6.31
C ALA A 99 -6.47 -8.55 -5.92
N LYS A 100 -6.51 -9.08 -4.68
CA LYS A 100 -7.68 -9.80 -4.13
C LYS A 100 -8.90 -8.90 -4.01
N ALA A 101 -8.72 -7.63 -3.62
CA ALA A 101 -9.81 -6.66 -3.54
C ALA A 101 -10.48 -6.45 -4.91
N LEU A 102 -9.67 -6.26 -5.95
CA LEU A 102 -10.17 -6.11 -7.33
C LEU A 102 -10.85 -7.39 -7.83
N LEU A 103 -10.29 -8.57 -7.56
CA LEU A 103 -10.92 -9.85 -7.88
C LEU A 103 -12.29 -9.99 -7.24
N VAL A 104 -12.40 -9.64 -5.95
CA VAL A 104 -13.68 -9.66 -5.22
C VAL A 104 -14.68 -8.72 -5.87
N LEU A 105 -14.29 -7.49 -6.22
CA LEU A 105 -15.18 -6.55 -6.89
C LEU A 105 -15.63 -7.05 -8.28
N ALA A 106 -14.74 -7.70 -9.03
CA ALA A 106 -15.07 -8.27 -10.34
C ALA A 106 -16.11 -9.39 -10.26
N LEU A 107 -16.00 -10.25 -9.23
CA LEU A 107 -16.97 -11.31 -8.96
C LEU A 107 -18.27 -10.78 -8.34
N LEU A 108 -18.15 -9.80 -7.46
CA LEU A 108 -19.29 -9.28 -6.72
C LEU A 108 -20.17 -8.41 -7.62
N PHE A 109 -19.58 -7.63 -8.52
CA PHE A 109 -20.30 -6.72 -9.41
C PHE A 109 -20.01 -6.98 -10.90
N PRO A 110 -20.38 -8.16 -11.43
CA PRO A 110 -20.23 -8.47 -12.85
C PRO A 110 -21.22 -7.69 -13.73
N THR A 111 -22.35 -7.28 -13.15
CA THR A 111 -23.49 -6.60 -13.77
C THR A 111 -23.87 -5.36 -12.96
N TYR A 112 -24.68 -4.48 -13.54
CA TYR A 112 -25.17 -3.27 -12.86
C TYR A 112 -26.24 -3.60 -11.81
N PRO A 113 -26.00 -3.27 -10.52
CA PRO A 113 -27.04 -3.40 -9.50
C PRO A 113 -28.01 -2.22 -9.60
N VAL A 114 -29.28 -2.44 -9.24
CA VAL A 114 -30.30 -1.38 -9.19
C VAL A 114 -30.89 -1.28 -7.79
N TYR A 115 -30.72 -0.12 -7.16
CA TYR A 115 -31.24 0.19 -5.84
C TYR A 115 -32.29 1.29 -5.92
N ILE A 116 -33.53 1.00 -5.53
CA ILE A 116 -34.62 1.97 -5.54
C ILE A 116 -34.83 2.50 -4.12
N ILE A 117 -34.69 3.82 -3.94
CA ILE A 117 -34.95 4.53 -2.69
C ILE A 117 -36.02 5.60 -2.96
N GLY A 118 -37.24 5.39 -2.46
CA GLY A 118 -38.37 6.25 -2.79
C GLY A 118 -38.72 6.16 -4.28
N SER A 119 -38.58 7.28 -5.00
CA SER A 119 -38.81 7.36 -6.45
C SER A 119 -37.51 7.39 -7.27
N THR A 120 -36.35 7.27 -6.63
CA THR A 120 -35.05 7.41 -7.28
C THR A 120 -34.38 6.04 -7.38
N ALA A 121 -33.91 5.70 -8.58
CA ALA A 121 -33.05 4.55 -8.83
C ALA A 121 -31.58 4.95 -8.74
N PHE A 122 -30.78 4.06 -8.18
CA PHE A 122 -29.33 4.20 -8.00
C PHE A 122 -28.62 2.99 -8.64
N PRO A 123 -27.51 3.21 -9.37
CA PRO A 123 -26.88 4.51 -9.67
C PRO A 123 -27.75 5.45 -10.53
N ILE A 124 -27.52 6.76 -10.39
CA ILE A 124 -28.30 7.79 -11.11
C ILE A 124 -28.04 7.74 -12.62
N ILE A 125 -26.79 7.47 -13.01
CA ILE A 125 -26.34 7.42 -14.39
C ILE A 125 -25.94 5.99 -14.71
N GLU A 126 -26.72 5.39 -15.61
CA GLU A 126 -26.42 4.08 -16.19
C GLU A 126 -25.75 4.25 -17.56
N PRO A 127 -24.74 3.43 -17.87
CA PRO A 127 -24.10 3.47 -19.18
C PRO A 127 -25.07 2.97 -20.26
N PRO A 128 -24.99 3.52 -21.47
CA PRO A 128 -25.86 3.13 -22.58
C PRO A 128 -25.57 1.73 -23.14
N ILE A 129 -24.50 1.07 -22.69
CA ILE A 129 -24.04 -0.24 -23.18
C ILE A 129 -23.91 -1.20 -21.99
N ALA A 130 -24.32 -2.45 -22.21
CA ALA A 130 -24.12 -3.56 -21.27
C ALA A 130 -22.64 -3.65 -20.89
N SER A 131 -22.30 -3.09 -19.74
CA SER A 131 -20.93 -2.98 -19.23
C SER A 131 -20.88 -3.56 -17.82
N ALA A 132 -19.69 -3.98 -17.42
CA ALA A 132 -19.48 -4.49 -16.08
C ALA A 132 -19.43 -3.34 -15.07
N PHE A 133 -20.20 -3.43 -13.99
CA PHE A 133 -20.18 -2.41 -12.94
C PHE A 133 -18.81 -2.31 -12.24
N SER A 134 -18.09 -3.44 -12.14
CA SER A 134 -16.70 -3.47 -11.67
C SER A 134 -15.75 -2.54 -12.45
N LEU A 135 -15.96 -2.37 -13.76
CA LEU A 135 -15.17 -1.45 -14.58
C LEU A 135 -15.48 0.02 -14.26
N THR A 136 -16.73 0.32 -13.93
CA THR A 136 -17.12 1.67 -13.49
C THR A 136 -16.55 1.98 -12.11
N ILE A 137 -16.55 1.02 -11.19
CA ILE A 137 -15.83 1.16 -9.91
C ILE A 137 -14.35 1.46 -10.17
N LEU A 138 -13.69 0.68 -11.04
CA LEU A 138 -12.28 0.84 -11.35
C LEU A 138 -11.98 2.19 -12.03
N THR A 139 -12.78 2.60 -13.01
CA THR A 139 -12.62 3.88 -13.72
C THR A 139 -12.80 5.05 -12.74
N ASN A 140 -13.83 5.01 -11.89
CA ASN A 140 -14.03 6.01 -10.85
C ASN A 140 -12.85 6.02 -9.86
N ALA A 141 -12.33 4.85 -9.48
CA ALA A 141 -11.16 4.74 -8.61
C ALA A 141 -9.91 5.35 -9.24
N VAL A 142 -9.68 5.16 -10.54
CA VAL A 142 -8.57 5.80 -11.28
C VAL A 142 -8.72 7.32 -11.27
N LEU A 143 -9.93 7.84 -11.50
CA LEU A 143 -10.18 9.29 -11.44
C LEU A 143 -9.91 9.86 -10.06
N VAL A 144 -10.42 9.21 -9.00
CA VAL A 144 -10.15 9.61 -7.61
C VAL A 144 -8.65 9.51 -7.29
N GLY A 145 -7.99 8.44 -7.71
CA GLY A 145 -6.56 8.23 -7.51
C GLY A 145 -5.71 9.30 -8.20
N ALA A 146 -6.11 9.75 -9.39
CA ALA A 146 -5.45 10.82 -10.13
C ALA A 146 -5.52 12.17 -9.41
N LEU A 147 -6.49 12.38 -8.51
CA LEU A 147 -6.55 13.59 -7.68
C LEU A 147 -5.48 13.62 -6.59
N ILE A 148 -4.91 12.48 -6.19
CA ILE A 148 -3.88 12.43 -5.14
C ILE A 148 -2.60 13.19 -5.53
N PRO A 149 -1.94 12.91 -6.67
CA PRO A 149 -0.74 13.66 -7.06
C PRO A 149 -1.05 15.14 -7.33
N VAL A 150 -2.27 15.47 -7.79
CA VAL A 150 -2.73 16.86 -7.94
C VAL A 150 -2.82 17.54 -6.58
N ALA A 151 -3.44 16.90 -5.60
CA ALA A 151 -3.57 17.42 -4.23
C ALA A 151 -2.19 17.60 -3.57
N LEU A 152 -1.26 16.66 -3.76
CA LEU A 152 0.13 16.78 -3.30
C LEU A 152 0.83 17.97 -3.96
N ALA A 153 0.70 18.12 -5.27
CA ALA A 153 1.30 19.23 -6.01
C ALA A 153 0.75 20.58 -5.53
N VAL A 154 -0.56 20.69 -5.35
CA VAL A 154 -1.19 21.90 -4.82
C VAL A 154 -0.69 22.20 -3.41
N ARG A 155 -0.67 21.21 -2.50
CA ARG A 155 -0.14 21.36 -1.14
C ARG A 155 1.31 21.85 -1.14
N ASN A 156 2.14 21.29 -2.00
CA ASN A 156 3.54 21.68 -2.11
C ASN A 156 3.71 23.07 -2.74
N ALA A 157 2.94 23.40 -3.77
CA ALA A 157 2.94 24.72 -4.40
C ALA A 157 2.54 25.83 -3.42
N ILE A 158 1.50 25.60 -2.61
CA ILE A 158 1.06 26.55 -1.56
C ILE A 158 2.19 26.82 -0.56
N ALA A 159 3.00 25.80 -0.26
CA ALA A 159 4.16 25.93 0.61
C ALA A 159 5.42 26.46 -0.10
N GLY A 160 5.30 26.96 -1.34
CA GLY A 160 6.42 27.51 -2.11
C GLY A 160 7.39 26.46 -2.66
N ARG A 161 7.03 25.17 -2.64
CA ARG A 161 7.91 24.06 -3.05
C ARG A 161 7.58 23.62 -4.47
N PHE A 162 8.39 24.08 -5.43
CA PHE A 162 8.24 23.75 -6.84
C PHE A 162 9.33 22.77 -7.30
N GLY A 163 8.93 21.78 -8.10
CA GLY A 163 9.84 20.78 -8.66
C GLY A 163 9.09 19.52 -9.05
N ARG A 164 9.71 18.60 -9.79
CA ARG A 164 9.05 17.36 -10.24
C ARG A 164 8.55 16.49 -9.08
N VAL A 165 9.28 16.50 -7.96
CA VAL A 165 8.98 15.73 -6.74
C VAL A 165 7.68 16.17 -6.06
N MET A 166 7.20 17.40 -6.34
CA MET A 166 6.02 17.96 -5.68
C MET A 166 4.73 17.17 -5.94
N PHE A 167 4.67 16.38 -7.01
CA PHE A 167 3.52 15.53 -7.35
C PHE A 167 3.53 14.18 -6.64
N ILE A 168 4.69 13.76 -6.12
CA ILE A 168 4.92 12.38 -5.67
C ILE A 168 5.37 12.29 -4.21
N GLY A 169 5.75 13.39 -3.56
CA GLY A 169 6.22 13.36 -2.19
C GLY A 169 5.90 14.61 -1.39
N TRP A 170 6.19 14.55 -0.09
CA TRP A 170 6.20 15.68 0.82
C TRP A 170 7.50 15.71 1.61
N LEU A 171 7.86 16.86 2.17
CA LEU A 171 8.98 16.97 3.08
C LEU A 171 8.63 16.39 4.46
N THR A 172 9.57 15.62 5.01
CA THR A 172 9.46 14.98 6.32
C THR A 172 10.75 15.24 7.09
N GLU A 173 10.65 15.64 8.35
CA GLU A 173 11.81 15.75 9.24
C GLU A 173 12.36 14.37 9.58
N TRP A 174 13.69 14.24 9.71
CA TRP A 174 14.35 12.98 9.98
C TRP A 174 13.83 12.28 11.24
N THR A 175 13.40 13.05 12.25
CA THR A 175 12.84 12.55 13.52
C THR A 175 11.53 11.78 13.31
N ALA A 176 10.76 12.12 12.28
CA ALA A 176 9.50 11.45 11.96
C ALA A 176 9.70 10.21 11.08
N ILE A 177 10.85 10.06 10.40
CA ILE A 177 11.14 8.97 9.46
C ILE A 177 10.91 7.58 10.07
N PRO A 178 11.36 7.27 11.30
CA PRO A 178 11.15 5.95 11.89
C PRO A 178 9.68 5.54 12.00
N THR A 179 8.75 6.50 12.04
CA THR A 179 7.30 6.24 12.14
C THR A 179 6.54 6.55 10.84
N THR A 180 7.23 7.09 9.84
CA THR A 180 6.64 7.47 8.56
C THR A 180 6.59 6.27 7.61
N HIS A 181 5.46 6.11 6.92
CA HIS A 181 5.29 5.06 5.92
C HIS A 181 5.65 5.59 4.53
N GLY A 182 6.06 4.67 3.65
CA GLY A 182 6.35 4.96 2.25
C GLY A 182 7.84 4.87 1.95
N ARG A 183 8.32 5.68 1.01
CA ARG A 183 9.70 5.59 0.50
C ARG A 183 10.42 6.92 0.58
N LEU A 184 11.65 6.91 1.05
CA LEU A 184 12.58 8.01 0.91
C LEU A 184 12.86 8.23 -0.57
N LEU A 185 12.59 9.43 -1.10
CA LEU A 185 12.76 9.71 -2.53
C LEU A 185 14.14 10.24 -2.88
N GLU A 186 14.88 10.78 -1.93
CA GLU A 186 16.17 11.41 -2.20
C GLU A 186 17.30 10.39 -2.25
N MET A 187 18.19 10.55 -3.23
CA MET A 187 19.50 9.90 -3.30
C MET A 187 20.62 10.91 -3.01
N PRO A 188 21.84 10.46 -2.64
CA PRO A 188 22.96 11.35 -2.35
C PRO A 188 23.29 12.32 -3.50
N ASP A 189 23.16 11.86 -4.75
CA ASP A 189 23.39 12.64 -5.97
C ASP A 189 22.26 13.64 -6.30
N GLY A 190 21.18 13.67 -5.50
CA GLY A 190 19.99 14.49 -5.72
C GLY A 190 18.97 13.89 -6.69
N GLY A 191 19.18 12.66 -7.17
CA GLY A 191 18.21 11.91 -7.96
C GLY A 191 17.01 11.45 -7.12
N THR A 192 15.88 11.16 -7.80
CA THR A 192 14.63 10.76 -7.12
C THR A 192 13.88 9.58 -7.75
N ARG A 193 14.60 8.61 -8.32
CA ARG A 193 14.00 7.52 -9.13
C ARG A 193 13.98 6.16 -8.43
N HIS A 194 14.89 5.91 -7.50
CA HIS A 194 14.97 4.68 -6.71
C HIS A 194 15.23 5.09 -5.26
N GLY A 195 14.31 4.71 -4.38
CA GLY A 195 14.22 5.29 -3.05
C GLY A 195 14.09 4.21 -1.99
N LEU A 196 14.79 4.38 -0.87
CA LEU A 196 14.77 3.44 0.25
C LEU A 196 13.36 3.29 0.81
N ASP A 197 12.87 2.05 0.88
CA ASP A 197 11.62 1.74 1.56
C ASP A 197 11.77 1.94 3.08
N LEU A 198 10.87 2.71 3.68
CA LEU A 198 10.98 3.03 5.10
C LEU A 198 10.67 1.82 6.00
N ASP A 199 9.95 0.80 5.51
CA ASP A 199 9.82 -0.47 6.23
C ASP A 199 11.15 -1.24 6.20
N ALA A 200 11.89 -1.22 5.09
CA ALA A 200 13.22 -1.82 4.99
C ALA A 200 14.23 -1.11 5.91
N LEU A 201 14.19 0.22 5.98
CA LEU A 201 14.98 0.98 6.96
C LEU A 201 14.68 0.54 8.40
N ARG A 202 13.40 0.39 8.76
CA ARG A 202 13.00 -0.08 10.09
C ARG A 202 13.49 -1.49 10.36
N MET A 203 13.43 -2.39 9.37
CA MET A 203 13.99 -3.74 9.50
C MET A 203 15.49 -3.68 9.79
N TYR A 204 16.24 -2.88 9.01
CA TYR A 204 17.67 -2.70 9.18
C TYR A 204 18.04 -2.14 10.56
N LEU A 205 17.36 -1.07 11.01
CA LEU A 205 17.61 -0.46 12.32
C LEU A 205 17.37 -1.46 13.47
N ARG A 206 16.31 -2.28 13.36
CA ARG A 206 16.01 -3.33 14.34
C ARG A 206 17.06 -4.41 14.33
N TRP A 207 17.35 -4.95 13.14
CA TRP A 207 18.37 -5.97 12.93
C TRP A 207 19.71 -5.54 13.53
N ARG A 208 20.16 -4.33 13.22
CA ARG A 208 21.39 -3.75 13.74
C ARG A 208 21.32 -3.38 15.24
N GLY A 209 20.12 -3.28 15.81
CA GLY A 209 19.91 -2.89 17.20
C GLY A 209 20.21 -1.42 17.49
N CYS A 210 20.00 -0.52 16.52
CA CYS A 210 20.28 0.90 16.66
C CYS A 210 19.06 1.77 16.31
N SER A 211 19.14 3.05 16.68
CA SER A 211 18.15 4.07 16.30
C SER A 211 18.72 4.96 15.20
N LEU A 212 17.83 5.60 14.43
CA LEU A 212 18.26 6.61 13.44
C LEU A 212 19.00 7.78 14.10
N GLU A 213 18.64 8.13 15.34
CA GLU A 213 19.34 9.15 16.13
C GLU A 213 20.79 8.73 16.44
N SER A 214 21.00 7.47 16.82
CA SER A 214 22.34 6.93 17.07
C SER A 214 23.19 6.94 15.79
N LEU A 215 22.61 6.54 14.64
CA LEU A 215 23.29 6.61 13.34
C LEU A 215 23.74 8.04 13.00
N ARG A 216 22.88 9.03 13.25
CA ARG A 216 23.19 10.45 13.01
C ARG A 216 24.24 11.00 13.96
N ALA A 217 24.25 10.54 15.22
CA ALA A 217 25.17 11.01 16.23
C ALA A 217 26.63 10.57 15.97
N ASP A 218 26.82 9.36 15.44
CA ASP A 218 28.15 8.84 15.10
C ASP A 218 28.17 8.07 13.75
N PRO A 219 28.02 8.78 12.62
CA PRO A 219 28.00 8.15 11.30
C PRO A 219 29.29 7.40 10.97
N GLY A 220 30.43 7.84 11.52
CA GLY A 220 31.73 7.22 11.29
C GLY A 220 31.76 5.79 11.85
N ARG A 221 31.42 5.63 13.13
CA ARG A 221 31.31 4.32 13.78
C ARG A 221 30.35 3.40 13.03
N TYR A 222 29.18 3.91 12.62
CA TYR A 222 28.17 3.07 11.99
C TYR A 222 28.44 2.80 10.49
N ARG A 223 29.33 3.54 9.82
CA ARG A 223 29.81 3.16 8.49
C ARG A 223 30.76 1.96 8.55
N ASP A 224 31.51 1.83 9.62
CA ASP A 224 32.47 0.75 9.83
C ASP A 224 31.78 -0.64 9.94
N PRO A 225 32.08 -1.60 9.04
CA PRO A 225 31.56 -2.97 9.13
C PRO A 225 31.90 -3.69 10.43
N ASP A 226 33.02 -3.36 11.07
CA ASP A 226 33.44 -3.99 12.33
C ASP A 226 32.54 -3.58 13.52
N SER A 227 31.71 -2.55 13.34
CA SER A 227 30.71 -2.13 14.33
C SER A 227 29.42 -2.96 14.30
N LEU A 228 29.27 -3.91 13.38
CA LEU A 228 28.10 -4.78 13.29
C LEU A 228 27.99 -5.68 14.53
N PRO A 229 26.76 -5.93 15.04
CA PRO A 229 26.58 -6.85 16.15
C PRO A 229 26.96 -8.27 15.71
N ALA A 230 27.69 -9.00 16.57
CA ALA A 230 28.04 -10.40 16.33
C ALA A 230 26.80 -11.32 16.22
N GLU A 231 25.74 -10.98 16.96
CA GLU A 231 24.41 -11.61 16.89
C GLU A 231 23.36 -10.51 16.68
N PRO A 232 22.94 -10.25 15.43
CA PRO A 232 21.91 -9.27 15.13
C PRO A 232 20.54 -9.66 15.70
N ASN A 233 19.67 -8.67 15.90
CA ASN A 233 18.29 -8.93 16.33
C ASN A 233 17.42 -9.41 15.15
N PRO A 234 16.26 -10.03 15.41
CA PRO A 234 15.30 -10.32 14.35
C PRO A 234 14.84 -9.03 13.64
N PRO A 235 14.85 -8.99 12.29
CA PRO A 235 14.54 -7.78 11.52
C PRO A 235 13.06 -7.37 11.61
N THR A 236 12.15 -8.28 11.97
CA THR A 236 10.68 -8.13 11.91
C THR A 236 10.18 -7.78 10.50
N ASP A 237 8.93 -7.36 10.36
CA ASP A 237 8.33 -6.97 9.07
C ASP A 237 8.47 -5.46 8.76
N GLY A 238 9.18 -4.70 9.59
CA GLY A 238 9.30 -3.25 9.44
C GLY A 238 8.08 -2.44 9.86
N ALA A 239 7.03 -3.02 10.44
CA ALA A 239 5.87 -2.25 10.92
C ALA A 239 6.23 -1.34 12.10
N VAL A 240 5.73 -0.11 12.15
CA VAL A 240 6.14 0.93 13.14
C VAL A 240 6.08 0.46 14.61
N ASN A 241 5.09 -0.36 14.99
CA ASN A 241 4.88 -0.84 16.36
C ASN A 241 5.28 -2.31 16.57
N ALA A 242 6.04 -2.93 15.67
CA ALA A 242 6.45 -4.32 15.88
C ALA A 242 7.41 -4.39 17.09
N THR A 243 6.93 -4.94 18.19
CA THR A 243 7.79 -5.51 19.23
C THR A 243 8.28 -6.87 18.74
N ALA A 244 9.49 -7.30 19.11
CA ALA A 244 10.08 -8.60 18.75
C ALA A 244 9.25 -9.86 19.15
N ALA A 245 8.02 -9.68 19.65
CA ALA A 245 7.13 -10.71 20.17
C ALA A 245 6.10 -11.26 19.18
N ASP A 246 6.03 -10.77 17.92
CA ASP A 246 5.06 -11.30 16.94
C ASP A 246 5.57 -12.57 16.20
N GLY A 247 6.66 -13.17 16.66
CA GLY A 247 7.16 -14.47 16.22
C GLY A 247 7.82 -15.26 17.36
N GLY A 248 7.03 -15.96 18.18
CA GLY A 248 7.48 -17.10 18.97
C GLY A 248 8.22 -16.84 20.30
N SER A 249 7.58 -17.26 21.40
CA SER A 249 8.10 -17.57 22.75
C SER A 249 9.05 -16.59 23.48
N ARG A 250 8.54 -16.12 24.63
CA ARG A 250 9.23 -15.29 25.62
C ARG A 250 10.32 -16.03 26.39
N THR A 251 11.46 -15.37 26.58
CA THR A 251 12.23 -15.41 27.84
C THR A 251 12.57 -13.96 28.22
N PRO A 252 12.41 -13.53 29.49
CA PRO A 252 12.77 -12.17 29.89
C PRO A 252 14.30 -12.06 29.98
N VAL A 253 14.91 -11.13 29.25
CA VAL A 253 16.33 -10.79 29.44
C VAL A 253 16.44 -9.74 30.54
N GLU A 254 17.17 -10.11 31.58
CA GLU A 254 17.52 -9.31 32.73
C GLU A 254 18.41 -8.12 32.33
N THR A 255 18.11 -6.96 32.89
CA THR A 255 18.92 -5.75 32.78
C THR A 255 20.21 -5.95 33.57
N HIS A 256 21.34 -6.16 32.88
CA HIS A 256 22.66 -6.02 33.51
C HIS A 256 23.26 -4.65 33.21
N SER A 257 23.45 -3.92 34.29
CA SER A 257 24.14 -2.64 34.41
C SER A 257 25.56 -2.69 33.86
N SER A 258 25.89 -1.67 33.08
CA SER A 258 27.22 -1.32 32.58
C SER A 258 28.20 -1.01 33.72
N GLU A 259 29.37 -1.65 33.72
CA GLU A 259 30.58 -1.14 34.37
C GLU A 259 31.59 -0.66 33.32
N PRO A 260 32.34 0.43 33.58
CA PRO A 260 33.33 0.95 32.65
C PRO A 260 34.65 0.19 32.77
N LEU A 261 35.18 -0.30 31.65
CA LEU A 261 36.55 -0.80 31.60
C LEU A 261 37.51 0.32 31.21
N GLU A 262 38.55 0.44 32.04
CA GLU A 262 39.69 1.33 31.92
C GLU A 262 40.48 1.08 30.63
N GLY A 263 41.12 2.16 30.17
CA GLY A 263 41.78 2.24 28.88
C GLY A 263 43.01 1.35 28.74
N ASP A 264 43.32 1.06 27.48
CA ASP A 264 44.68 0.77 27.08
C ASP A 264 44.96 1.55 25.78
N ASP A 265 45.99 2.39 25.88
CA ASP A 265 46.52 3.21 24.82
C ASP A 265 47.20 2.32 23.77
N LEU A 266 46.61 2.24 22.58
CA LEU A 266 47.35 1.83 21.38
C LEU A 266 47.17 2.88 20.30
N ALA A 267 48.19 3.72 20.20
CA ALA A 267 48.45 4.61 19.08
C ALA A 267 48.40 3.81 17.78
N SER A 268 47.40 4.11 16.95
CA SER A 268 47.40 3.78 15.53
C SER A 268 47.20 5.06 14.74
N SER A 269 48.17 5.28 13.87
CA SER A 269 48.33 6.37 12.91
C SER A 269 47.03 6.83 12.27
N ALA A 270 46.75 8.13 12.45
CA ALA A 270 45.73 8.85 11.72
C ALA A 270 46.07 8.90 10.22
N GLU A 271 45.56 7.93 9.46
CA GLU A 271 45.38 8.10 8.02
C GLU A 271 44.10 8.92 7.79
N THR A 272 44.29 10.21 7.56
CA THR A 272 43.21 11.14 7.25
C THR A 272 42.92 11.07 5.75
N GLY A 273 42.31 9.96 5.35
CA GLY A 273 41.62 9.79 4.07
C GLY A 273 40.23 9.21 4.34
N PRO A 274 39.26 9.31 3.42
CA PRO A 274 38.02 8.58 3.56
C PRO A 274 38.36 7.09 3.64
N GLN A 275 38.16 6.47 4.81
CA GLN A 275 38.27 5.02 4.91
C GLN A 275 37.22 4.41 3.99
N SER A 276 37.67 3.73 2.94
CA SER A 276 36.81 3.04 2.00
C SER A 276 36.50 1.67 2.60
N TYR A 277 35.27 1.48 3.07
CA TYR A 277 34.79 0.17 3.50
C TYR A 277 34.23 -0.60 2.30
N ASP A 278 34.35 -1.94 2.33
CA ASP A 278 33.78 -2.81 1.29
C ASP A 278 32.23 -2.88 1.37
N ASP A 279 31.68 -2.91 2.59
CA ASP A 279 30.23 -2.83 2.85
C ASP A 279 29.93 -1.75 3.90
N PRO A 280 30.05 -0.45 3.55
CA PRO A 280 29.73 0.60 4.49
C PRO A 280 28.28 0.45 4.96
N TRP A 281 28.06 0.68 6.25
CA TRP A 281 26.78 0.46 6.92
C TRP A 281 26.37 -1.01 7.11
N GLY A 282 27.09 -2.00 6.57
CA GLY A 282 26.70 -3.41 6.66
C GLY A 282 25.40 -3.72 5.90
N ALA A 283 25.13 -3.03 4.80
CA ALA A 283 23.89 -3.16 4.05
C ALA A 283 23.78 -4.51 3.33
N ALA A 284 24.90 -5.03 2.80
CA ALA A 284 24.93 -6.36 2.21
C ALA A 284 24.78 -7.43 3.29
N ALA A 285 25.50 -7.30 4.41
CA ALA A 285 25.39 -8.21 5.54
C ALA A 285 23.94 -8.33 6.07
N PHE A 286 23.24 -7.21 6.21
CA PHE A 286 21.82 -7.20 6.56
C PHE A 286 20.95 -7.97 5.56
N LEU A 287 21.09 -7.69 4.26
CA LEU A 287 20.25 -8.30 3.24
C LEU A 287 20.53 -9.78 3.00
N GLU A 288 21.75 -10.24 3.32
CA GLU A 288 22.12 -11.66 3.29
C GLU A 288 21.59 -12.43 4.51
N ASP A 289 21.47 -11.78 5.67
CA ASP A 289 21.03 -12.42 6.92
C ASP A 289 19.50 -12.59 7.02
N ILE A 290 18.72 -11.71 6.38
CA ILE A 290 17.25 -11.79 6.46
C ILE A 290 16.66 -12.94 5.64
N GLU A 291 15.64 -13.60 6.19
CA GLU A 291 14.80 -14.50 5.42
C GLU A 291 13.86 -13.69 4.49
N GLY A 292 14.15 -13.72 3.17
CA GLY A 292 13.30 -13.10 2.16
C GLY A 292 13.89 -11.83 1.54
N THR A 293 13.06 -10.79 1.36
CA THR A 293 13.50 -9.52 0.76
C THR A 293 13.07 -8.35 1.63
N ALA A 294 13.85 -7.27 1.63
CA ALA A 294 13.50 -6.01 2.31
C ALA A 294 12.70 -5.10 1.39
N TYR A 295 11.51 -5.52 0.96
CA TYR A 295 10.61 -4.75 0.09
C TYR A 295 11.23 -4.34 -1.26
N GLY A 296 12.12 -5.20 -1.79
CA GLY A 296 12.87 -4.93 -3.02
C GLY A 296 14.04 -3.95 -2.87
N THR A 297 14.41 -3.60 -1.64
CA THR A 297 15.61 -2.80 -1.34
C THR A 297 16.86 -3.64 -1.55
N ASP A 298 17.80 -3.15 -2.35
CA ASP A 298 19.13 -3.72 -2.56
C ASP A 298 20.18 -3.01 -1.69
N PRO A 299 21.43 -3.54 -1.57
CA PRO A 299 22.44 -2.95 -0.69
C PRO A 299 22.78 -1.51 -1.04
N GLU A 300 22.82 -1.16 -2.33
CA GLU A 300 23.13 0.20 -2.80
C GLU A 300 22.04 1.18 -2.36
N THR A 301 20.78 0.85 -2.61
CA THR A 301 19.62 1.65 -2.20
C THR A 301 19.57 1.89 -0.70
N LEU A 302 19.92 0.86 0.10
CA LEU A 302 19.97 1.00 1.55
C LEU A 302 21.10 1.93 2.00
N ARG A 303 22.33 1.77 1.47
CA ARG A 303 23.46 2.65 1.80
C ARG A 303 23.18 4.10 1.44
N ASP A 304 22.69 4.33 0.23
CA ASP A 304 22.36 5.67 -0.27
C ASP A 304 21.30 6.34 0.58
N GLY A 305 20.26 5.59 0.97
CA GLY A 305 19.22 6.09 1.85
C GLY A 305 19.73 6.40 3.26
N LEU A 306 20.62 5.58 3.81
CA LEU A 306 21.27 5.85 5.11
C LEU A 306 22.15 7.11 5.05
N GLU A 307 22.92 7.28 3.97
CA GLU A 307 23.78 8.45 3.76
C GLU A 307 22.95 9.74 3.73
N VAL A 308 21.85 9.76 2.96
CA VAL A 308 20.90 10.89 2.93
C VAL A 308 20.32 11.16 4.31
N LEU A 309 19.93 10.10 5.03
CA LEU A 309 19.30 10.20 6.34
C LEU A 309 20.27 10.56 7.48
N VAL A 310 21.59 10.52 7.28
CA VAL A 310 22.56 11.06 8.25
C VAL A 310 22.97 12.49 7.94
N GLU A 311 22.96 12.90 6.67
CA GLU A 311 23.36 14.24 6.26
C GLU A 311 22.23 15.27 6.33
N ARG A 312 20.99 14.88 6.00
CA ARG A 312 19.88 15.82 5.80
C ARG A 312 18.91 15.80 6.97
N ASP A 313 18.48 16.97 7.43
CA ASP A 313 17.47 17.10 8.48
C ASP A 313 16.04 16.92 7.96
N VAL A 314 15.82 17.27 6.69
CA VAL A 314 14.51 17.22 6.04
C VAL A 314 14.66 16.55 4.68
N VAL A 315 13.83 15.55 4.42
CA VAL A 315 13.91 14.71 3.23
C VAL A 315 12.54 14.53 2.56
N TRP A 316 12.52 14.35 1.24
CA TRP A 316 11.33 14.00 0.49
C TRP A 316 10.95 12.54 0.71
N VAL A 317 9.70 12.32 1.11
CA VAL A 317 9.11 11.00 1.29
C VAL A 317 7.89 10.87 0.39
N SER A 318 7.80 9.77 -0.33
CA SER A 318 6.57 9.36 -1.02
C SER A 318 5.62 8.72 0.00
N PRO A 319 4.37 9.20 0.14
CA PRO A 319 3.38 8.67 1.08
C PRO A 319 3.12 7.15 1.01
N GLY A 320 3.36 6.54 -0.16
CA GLY A 320 2.61 5.36 -0.61
C GLY A 320 1.13 5.70 -0.78
N THR A 321 0.55 5.54 -1.97
CA THR A 321 -0.89 5.84 -2.12
C THR A 321 -1.70 4.67 -1.54
N PRO A 322 -2.65 4.92 -0.61
CA PRO A 322 -3.50 3.85 -0.07
C PRO A 322 -4.44 3.38 -1.17
N PHE A 323 -4.14 2.24 -1.80
CA PHE A 323 -4.84 1.74 -2.97
C PHE A 323 -6.35 1.57 -2.72
N LEU A 324 -6.74 1.16 -1.52
CA LEU A 324 -8.15 0.92 -1.21
C LEU A 324 -8.97 2.19 -0.99
N VAL A 325 -8.33 3.34 -0.77
CA VAL A 325 -9.06 4.61 -0.59
C VAL A 325 -9.71 5.06 -1.91
N PRO A 326 -8.97 5.20 -3.04
CA PRO A 326 -9.59 5.45 -4.33
C PRO A 326 -10.59 4.37 -4.73
N VAL A 327 -10.32 3.09 -4.46
CA VAL A 327 -11.24 2.00 -4.79
C VAL A 327 -12.54 2.11 -4.00
N PHE A 328 -12.48 2.38 -2.70
CA PHE A 328 -13.68 2.57 -1.87
C PHE A 328 -14.48 3.80 -2.31
N LEU A 329 -13.81 4.94 -2.54
CA LEU A 329 -14.49 6.14 -3.02
C LEU A 329 -15.08 5.93 -4.42
N GLY A 330 -14.36 5.22 -5.30
CA GLY A 330 -14.84 4.82 -6.61
C GLY A 330 -16.06 3.92 -6.55
N LEU A 331 -16.10 2.97 -5.60
CA LEU A 331 -17.25 2.12 -5.31
C LEU A 331 -18.46 2.94 -4.84
N VAL A 332 -18.27 3.85 -3.89
CA VAL A 332 -19.37 4.71 -3.40
C VAL A 332 -19.90 5.60 -4.52
N CYS A 333 -19.03 6.23 -5.31
CA CYS A 333 -19.42 7.01 -6.48
C CYS A 333 -20.15 6.14 -7.51
N ALA A 334 -19.67 4.93 -7.79
CA ALA A 334 -20.31 4.02 -8.72
C ALA A 334 -21.71 3.62 -8.24
N LEU A 335 -21.92 3.36 -6.95
CA LEU A 335 -23.23 2.98 -6.40
C LEU A 335 -24.22 4.13 -6.33
N VAL A 336 -23.76 5.35 -6.02
CA VAL A 336 -24.65 6.51 -5.80
C VAL A 336 -24.85 7.33 -7.07
N TYR A 337 -23.83 7.45 -7.90
CA TYR A 337 -23.88 8.34 -9.06
C TYR A 337 -23.79 7.54 -10.37
N GLY A 338 -22.93 6.52 -10.42
CA GLY A 338 -22.65 5.75 -11.63
C GLY A 338 -21.28 6.11 -12.22
N ASP A 339 -21.18 6.13 -13.54
CA ASP A 339 -19.91 6.37 -14.22
C ASP A 339 -19.56 7.87 -14.34
N LEU A 340 -18.56 8.30 -13.57
CA LEU A 340 -18.12 9.70 -13.54
C LEU A 340 -17.46 10.10 -14.86
N LEU A 341 -16.74 9.20 -15.52
CA LEU A 341 -16.02 9.50 -16.75
C LEU A 341 -17.02 9.75 -17.89
N LEU A 342 -18.01 8.86 -18.03
CA LEU A 342 -19.07 9.03 -19.02
C LEU A 342 -19.85 10.33 -18.81
N SER A 343 -20.10 10.69 -17.55
CA SER A 343 -20.84 11.92 -17.20
C SER A 343 -20.12 13.22 -17.59
N VAL A 344 -18.79 13.19 -17.69
CA VAL A 344 -18.00 14.36 -18.12
C VAL A 344 -17.83 14.39 -19.64
N LEU A 345 -17.92 13.23 -20.30
CA LEU A 345 -17.66 13.09 -21.74
C LEU A 345 -18.91 13.21 -22.62
N LEU A 346 -20.12 13.01 -22.07
CA LEU A 346 -21.42 13.03 -22.76
C LEU A 346 -22.22 14.29 -22.43
#